data_AF-A0A7Y4LWJ1-F1
#
_entry.id   AF-A0A7Y4LWJ1-F1
#
_cell.length_a   1.000
_cell.length_b   1.000
_cell.length_c   1.000
_cell.angle_alpha   90.00
_cell.angle_beta   90.00
_cell.angle_gamma   90.00
#
_symmetry.space_group_name_H-M   'P 1'
#
loop_
_entity.id
_entity.type
_entity.pdbx_description
1 polymer ?
#
loop_
_entity_poly.entity_id
_entity_poly.type
_entity_poly.pdbx_seq_one_letter_code
_entity_poly.pdbx_strand_id
1 'polypeptide(L)'
;MLTAQPSLDTGQIQRKQMKLAMSVGTNFHYRIAQVDGRHFLQIGEAAGVPKTLVQESIERVAFTAEAALGKIESELPKGFPEATTIR
;
A
#
# COMPACT_ATOMS: atom_id res chain seq x y z
N MET A 1 1.93 -13.99 -10.44
CA MET A 1 1.54 -13.08 -9.34
C MET A 1 0.92 -11.83 -9.96
N LEU A 2 -0.14 -11.27 -9.36
CA LEU A 2 -0.87 -10.11 -9.90
C LEU A 2 -0.51 -8.85 -9.09
N THR A 3 0.72 -8.38 -9.27
CA THR A 3 1.32 -7.28 -8.50
C THR A 3 2.01 -6.30 -9.46
N ALA A 4 1.95 -5.00 -9.16
CA ALA A 4 2.54 -3.97 -10.03
C ALA A 4 4.06 -3.81 -9.88
N GLN A 5 4.65 -4.24 -8.75
CA GLN A 5 6.07 -4.02 -8.44
C GLN A 5 7.03 -4.63 -9.48
N PRO A 6 6.89 -5.91 -9.90
CA PRO A 6 7.82 -6.49 -10.89
C PRO A 6 7.79 -5.78 -12.25
N SER A 7 6.62 -5.28 -12.67
CA SER A 7 6.49 -4.49 -13.90
C SER A 7 7.17 -3.13 -13.78
N LEU A 8 7.24 -2.55 -12.58
CA LEU A 8 8.02 -1.35 -12.32
C LEU A 8 9.51 -1.65 -12.38
N ASP A 9 9.96 -2.72 -11.71
CA ASP A 9 11.38 -3.09 -11.62
C ASP A 9 11.96 -3.46 -12.99
N THR A 10 11.15 -4.08 -13.85
CA THR A 10 11.50 -4.40 -15.24
C THR A 10 11.32 -3.23 -16.22
N GLY A 11 10.88 -2.06 -15.75
CA GLY A 11 10.69 -0.86 -16.55
C GLY A 11 9.49 -0.89 -17.51
N GLN A 12 8.63 -1.91 -17.44
CA GLN A 12 7.42 -2.02 -18.26
C GLN A 12 6.39 -0.94 -17.94
N ILE A 13 6.39 -0.45 -16.70
CA ILE A 13 5.56 0.67 -16.26
C ILE A 13 6.39 1.70 -15.49
N GLN A 14 6.00 2.96 -15.58
CA GLN A 14 6.52 4.02 -14.72
C GLN A 14 5.74 4.04 -13.40
N ARG A 15 6.33 4.57 -12.32
CA ARG A 15 5.67 4.72 -11.01
C ARG A 15 4.29 5.39 -11.10
N LYS A 16 4.13 6.41 -11.96
CA LYS A 16 2.85 7.10 -12.21
C LYS A 16 1.76 6.22 -12.83
N GLN A 17 2.12 5.07 -13.40
CA GLN A 17 1.22 4.11 -14.02
C GLN A 17 0.80 2.99 -13.05
N MET A 18 1.36 2.91 -11.84
CA MET A 18 0.91 1.96 -10.81
C MET A 18 -0.49 2.30 -10.33
N LYS A 19 -1.38 1.31 -10.35
CA LYS A 19 -2.78 1.44 -9.97
C LYS A 19 -3.22 0.35 -8.99
N LEU A 20 -4.13 0.71 -8.09
CA LEU A 20 -4.90 -0.23 -7.29
C LEU A 20 -5.88 -1.01 -8.17
N ALA A 21 -6.18 -2.25 -7.78
CA ALA A 21 -7.23 -3.04 -8.43
C ALA A 21 -8.63 -2.47 -8.15
N MET A 22 -8.82 -1.89 -6.96
CA MET A 22 -10.05 -1.20 -6.55
C MET A 22 -9.72 0.23 -6.14
N SER A 23 -10.58 1.17 -6.51
CA SER A 23 -10.40 2.58 -6.18
C SER A 23 -10.70 2.90 -4.72
N VAL A 24 -10.16 4.02 -4.25
CA VAL A 24 -10.48 4.62 -2.94
C VAL A 24 -10.99 6.06 -3.10
N GLY A 25 -11.62 6.59 -2.05
CA GLY A 25 -12.21 7.93 -2.04
C GLY A 25 -13.52 8.05 -2.81
N THR A 26 -14.08 9.26 -2.83
CA THR A 26 -15.36 9.55 -3.52
C THR A 26 -15.21 9.73 -5.03
N ASN A 27 -14.00 10.05 -5.51
CA ASN A 27 -13.69 10.28 -6.94
C ASN A 27 -12.93 9.12 -7.59
N PHE A 28 -13.08 7.90 -7.07
CA PHE A 28 -12.45 6.68 -7.56
C PHE A 28 -10.94 6.81 -7.86
N HIS A 29 -10.13 7.09 -6.83
CA HIS A 29 -8.68 7.20 -6.96
C HIS A 29 -8.05 5.81 -7.15
N TYR A 30 -7.44 5.59 -8.31
CA TYR A 30 -6.74 4.35 -8.64
C TYR A 30 -5.22 4.45 -8.53
N ARG A 31 -4.62 5.61 -8.80
CA ARG A 31 -3.15 5.73 -8.88
C ARG A 31 -2.56 5.74 -7.49
N ILE A 32 -1.68 4.78 -7.19
CA ILE A 32 -1.09 4.61 -5.86
C ILE A 32 -0.40 5.91 -5.38
N ALA A 33 0.34 6.58 -6.27
CA ALA A 33 1.05 7.83 -5.95
C ALA A 33 0.13 9.04 -5.68
N GLN A 34 -1.18 8.91 -5.87
CA GLN A 34 -2.18 9.97 -5.64
C GLN A 34 -3.13 9.63 -4.48
N VAL A 35 -2.87 8.52 -3.78
CA VAL A 35 -3.70 8.06 -2.66
C VAL A 35 -3.11 8.54 -1.35
N ASP A 36 -3.77 9.51 -0.74
CA ASP A 36 -3.55 9.95 0.63
C ASP A 36 -4.60 9.42 1.62
N GLY A 37 -4.32 9.54 2.92
CA GLY A 37 -5.20 9.09 4.02
C GLY A 37 -6.64 9.61 3.92
N ARG A 38 -6.85 10.82 3.38
CA ARG A 38 -8.19 11.39 3.19
C ARG A 38 -9.10 10.53 2.29
N HIS A 39 -8.54 9.82 1.30
CA HIS A 39 -9.33 8.99 0.39
C HIS A 39 -9.83 7.72 1.10
N PHE A 40 -9.08 7.23 2.09
CA PHE A 40 -9.54 6.13 2.95
C PHE A 40 -10.64 6.59 3.91
N LEU A 41 -10.54 7.80 4.47
CA LEU A 41 -11.62 8.38 5.28
C LEU A 41 -12.92 8.51 4.47
N GLN A 42 -12.83 9.01 3.24
CA GLN A 42 -13.95 9.16 2.32
C GLN A 42 -14.66 7.83 2.01
N ILE A 43 -13.91 6.78 1.66
CA ILE A 43 -14.53 5.47 1.34
C ILE A 43 -15.04 4.77 2.61
N GLY A 44 -14.37 4.98 3.76
CA GLY A 44 -14.86 4.49 5.05
C GLY A 44 -16.20 5.12 5.43
N GLU A 45 -16.35 6.43 5.26
CA GLU A 45 -17.62 7.13 5.46
C GLU A 45 -18.73 6.59 4.55
N ALA A 46 -18.45 6.43 3.24
CA ALA A 46 -19.39 5.86 2.29
C ALA A 46 -19.80 4.41 2.63
N ALA A 47 -18.91 3.66 3.27
CA ALA A 47 -19.15 2.30 3.74
C ALA A 47 -19.81 2.23 5.13
N GLY A 48 -20.12 3.37 5.76
CA GLY A 48 -20.71 3.43 7.10
C GLY A 48 -19.74 3.07 8.23
N VAL A 49 -18.42 3.14 7.98
CA VAL A 49 -17.38 2.86 8.96
C VAL A 49 -17.13 4.12 9.80
N PRO A 50 -17.05 4.02 11.15
CA PRO A 50 -16.71 5.15 11.99
C PRO A 50 -15.37 5.80 11.60
N LYS A 51 -15.37 7.13 11.47
CA LYS A 51 -14.17 7.90 11.09
C LYS A 51 -12.96 7.61 11.99
N THR A 52 -13.20 7.51 13.30
CA THR A 52 -12.17 7.20 14.30
C THR A 52 -11.51 5.85 14.03
N LEU A 53 -12.30 4.82 13.70
CA LEU A 53 -11.78 3.49 13.39
C LEU A 53 -10.88 3.50 12.15
N VAL A 54 -11.27 4.24 11.10
CA VAL A 54 -10.44 4.38 9.89
C VAL A 54 -9.13 5.10 10.22
N GLN A 55 -9.20 6.20 10.97
CA GLN A 55 -8.03 6.98 11.36
C GLN A 55 -7.05 6.17 12.22
N GLU A 56 -7.55 5.52 13.28
CA GLU A 56 -6.74 4.66 14.16
C GLU A 56 -6.10 3.50 13.38
N SER A 57 -6.79 2.98 12.37
CA SER A 57 -6.24 1.91 11.53
C SER A 57 -5.08 2.40 10.67
N ILE A 58 -5.20 3.58 10.05
CA ILE A 58 -4.11 4.20 9.28
C ILE A 58 -2.91 4.48 10.20
N GLU A 59 -3.16 5.10 11.36
CA GLU A 59 -2.11 5.45 12.34
C GLU A 59 -1.41 4.20 12.87
N ARG A 60 -2.16 3.13 13.18
CA ARG A 60 -1.59 1.86 13.63
C ARG A 60 -0.71 1.21 12.56
N VAL A 61 -1.14 1.19 11.30
CA VAL A 61 -0.34 0.65 10.20
C VAL A 61 0.94 1.48 10.03
N ALA A 62 0.84 2.81 10.03
CA ALA A 62 2.01 3.68 9.93
C ALA A 62 2.99 3.48 11.09
N PHE A 63 2.48 3.39 12.32
CA PHE A 63 3.30 3.19 13.52
C PHE A 63 4.02 1.83 13.54
N THR A 64 3.39 0.78 13.00
CA THR A 64 3.94 -0.59 13.03
C THR A 64 4.75 -0.96 11.79
N ALA A 65 4.70 -0.16 10.73
CA ALA A 65 5.28 -0.49 9.43
C ALA A 65 6.79 -0.78 9.50
N GLU A 66 7.59 0.11 10.07
CA GLU A 66 9.06 -0.05 10.10
C GLU A 66 9.48 -1.29 10.90
N ALA A 67 8.89 -1.50 12.08
CA ALA A 67 9.18 -2.66 12.91
C ALA A 67 8.78 -3.97 12.22
N ALA A 68 7.63 -3.99 11.54
CA ALA A 68 7.17 -5.16 10.80
C ALA A 68 8.08 -5.48 9.62
N LEU A 69 8.55 -4.47 8.87
CA LEU A 69 9.48 -4.64 7.77
C LEU A 69 10.81 -5.22 8.24
N GLY A 70 11.43 -4.64 9.28
CA GLY A 70 12.70 -5.15 9.82
C GLY A 70 12.59 -6.57 10.37
N LYS A 71 11.46 -6.91 11.01
CA LYS A 71 11.19 -8.29 11.45
C LYS A 71 11.16 -9.25 10.26
N ILE A 72 10.39 -8.93 9.22
CA ILE A 72 10.24 -9.79 8.04
C ILE A 72 11.59 -9.99 7.35
N GLU A 73 12.38 -8.93 7.19
CA GLU A 73 13.73 -9.01 6.60
C GLU A 73 14.65 -9.98 7.36
N SER A 74 14.58 -9.98 8.70
CA SER A 74 15.37 -10.89 9.54
C SER A 74 14.92 -12.36 9.45
N GLU A 75 13.68 -12.59 9.04
CA GLU A 75 13.04 -13.91 8.94
C GLU A 75 13.04 -14.47 7.51
N LEU A 76 13.61 -13.74 6.53
CA LEU A 76 13.65 -14.19 5.14
C LEU A 76 14.44 -15.50 4.99
N PRO A 77 13.89 -16.50 4.27
CA PRO A 77 14.57 -17.78 4.08
C PRO A 77 15.83 -17.60 3.22
N LYS A 78 16.80 -18.50 3.41
CA LYS A 78 17.98 -18.58 2.54
C LYS A 78 17.54 -18.80 1.09
N GLY A 79 18.00 -17.96 0.18
CA GLY A 79 17.63 -17.99 -1.23
C GLY A 79 16.42 -17.14 -1.62
N PHE A 80 15.89 -16.31 -0.70
CA PHE A 80 14.88 -15.31 -1.06
C PHE A 80 15.46 -14.28 -2.06
N PRO A 81 14.73 -13.91 -3.14
CA PRO A 81 15.25 -12.97 -4.14
C PRO A 81 15.54 -11.58 -3.56
N GLU A 82 16.81 -11.15 -3.59
CA GLU A 82 17.25 -9.83 -3.10
C GLU A 82 16.59 -8.67 -3.87
N ALA A 83 16.16 -8.89 -5.11
CA ALA A 83 15.49 -7.90 -5.93
C ALA A 83 14.11 -7.45 -5.40
N THR A 84 13.54 -8.17 -4.43
CA THR A 84 12.25 -7.82 -3.79
C THR A 84 12.42 -7.24 -2.38
N THR A 85 13.65 -7.15 -1.88
CA THR A 85 13.94 -6.52 -0.59
C THR A 85 13.71 -5.01 -0.71
N ILE A 86 12.95 -4.45 0.22
CA ILE A 86 12.66 -3.02 0.28
C ILE A 86 13.96 -2.31 0.68
N ARG A 87 14.50 -1.45 -0.19
CA ARG A 87 15.63 -0.58 0.12
C ARG A 87 15.16 0.76 0.65
#